data_AF-A0A940RZ43-F1
#
_entry.id   AF-A0A940RZ43-F1
#
_cell.length_a   1.000
_cell.length_b   1.000
_cell.length_c   1.000
_cell.angle_alpha   90.00
_cell.angle_beta   90.00
_cell.angle_gamma   90.00
#
_symmetry.space_group_name_H-M   'P 1'
#
loop_
_entity.id
_entity.type
_entity.pdbx_description
1 polymer ?
#
loop_
_entity_poly.entity_id
_entity_poly.type
_entity_poly.pdbx_seq_one_letter_code
_entity_poly.pdbx_strand_id
1 'polypeptide(L)'
;MPAPRSWRDGLGELRETHGGPVDLELVLRYCMSAIAAERPYVTPATAQAEWELWTWVRELALDRLTRFFRAELRQLWEESRERTDREQRRTEPAYGERPRPGERTSVLLELEPRGWERDSYDWRVGVAHFNGEVDAIGDGTGTRLDELPVHLAGPLAEAFRQCDEPDEPAVLQVALAQAALGLDVERWSLAPGAPPLGAARPVVVRCLDPEPSDDPAEEQARWDHLHAVAMRARDVDCQDGAPAAVEREDRLRSLAPDTVPVVCHYAERPDAETAEGFGRLARSGYRVVLLRRAPESGPETLCADVHRRAALAVAEARTASHLPGRIHELRKGVWDKRTETYWSDRVALYYDDPRHPLPGPGLLLNAP
;
A
#
# COMPACT_ATOMS: atom_id res chain seq x y z
N MET A 1 -33.42 3.93 -14.75
CA MET A 1 -34.58 3.16 -14.23
C MET A 1 -34.58 3.23 -12.71
N PRO A 2 -35.73 3.15 -12.03
CA PRO A 2 -35.75 3.09 -10.56
C PRO A 2 -34.99 1.85 -10.07
N ALA A 3 -34.32 1.98 -8.92
CA ALA A 3 -33.59 0.86 -8.32
C ALA A 3 -34.57 -0.25 -7.90
N PRO A 4 -34.26 -1.53 -8.20
CA PRO A 4 -35.13 -2.64 -7.85
C PRO A 4 -35.23 -2.76 -6.32
N ARG A 5 -36.47 -2.85 -5.81
CA ARG A 5 -36.75 -2.87 -4.36
C ARG A 5 -36.95 -4.27 -3.83
N SER A 6 -37.19 -5.25 -4.70
CA SER A 6 -37.29 -6.66 -4.37
C SER A 6 -36.75 -7.56 -5.48
N TRP A 7 -36.33 -8.78 -5.14
CA TRP A 7 -35.90 -9.80 -6.11
C TRP A 7 -37.01 -10.20 -7.10
N ARG A 8 -38.28 -9.87 -6.79
CA ARG A 8 -39.43 -10.09 -7.69
C ARG A 8 -39.52 -9.06 -8.80
N ASP A 9 -38.97 -7.85 -8.60
CA ASP A 9 -39.05 -6.76 -9.58
C ASP A 9 -38.20 -7.08 -10.83
N GLY A 10 -37.07 -7.78 -10.66
CA GLY A 10 -36.23 -8.23 -11.78
C GLY A 10 -36.73 -9.49 -12.50
N LEU A 11 -37.49 -10.36 -11.82
CA LEU A 11 -38.03 -11.59 -12.41
C LEU A 11 -39.24 -11.36 -13.32
N GLY A 12 -39.97 -10.26 -13.13
CA GLY A 12 -41.06 -9.86 -14.02
C GLY A 12 -40.57 -9.58 -15.43
N GLU A 13 -39.51 -8.78 -15.56
CA GLU A 13 -38.94 -8.42 -16.87
C GLU A 13 -38.18 -9.58 -17.56
N LEU A 14 -37.59 -10.48 -16.76
CA LEU A 14 -36.93 -11.69 -17.28
C LEU A 14 -37.90 -12.74 -17.83
N ARG A 15 -39.18 -12.70 -17.46
CA ARG A 15 -40.20 -13.61 -18.01
C ARG A 15 -40.82 -13.11 -19.31
N GLU A 16 -40.84 -11.80 -19.52
CA GLU A 16 -41.41 -11.18 -20.72
C GLU A 16 -40.45 -11.21 -21.93
N THR A 17 -39.15 -11.39 -21.69
CA THR A 17 -38.11 -11.36 -22.73
C THR A 17 -37.52 -12.77 -22.93
N HIS A 18 -37.66 -13.36 -24.13
CA HIS A 18 -37.21 -14.72 -24.42
C HIS A 18 -35.89 -14.75 -25.23
N GLY A 19 -34.83 -15.27 -24.61
CA GLY A 19 -33.76 -16.08 -25.20
C GLY A 19 -32.69 -15.38 -26.05
N GLY A 20 -32.30 -14.13 -25.77
CA GLY A 20 -31.29 -13.40 -26.55
C GLY A 20 -30.18 -12.70 -25.74
N PRO A 21 -29.12 -12.18 -26.37
CA PRO A 21 -28.06 -11.41 -25.69
C PRO A 21 -28.57 -10.16 -24.96
N VAL A 22 -29.73 -9.63 -25.35
CA VAL A 22 -30.44 -8.53 -24.67
C VAL A 22 -30.90 -8.92 -23.26
N ASP A 23 -31.25 -10.18 -23.03
CA ASP A 23 -31.66 -10.68 -21.70
C ASP A 23 -30.47 -10.70 -20.75
N LEU A 24 -29.29 -11.06 -21.27
CA LEU A 24 -28.05 -11.07 -20.51
C LEU A 24 -27.65 -9.65 -20.09
N GLU A 25 -27.73 -8.68 -21.00
CA GLU A 25 -27.46 -7.27 -20.68
C GLU A 25 -28.41 -6.73 -19.60
N LEU A 26 -29.69 -7.13 -19.63
CA LEU A 26 -30.67 -6.76 -18.62
C LEU A 26 -30.33 -7.36 -17.25
N VAL A 27 -29.95 -8.65 -17.19
CA VAL A 27 -29.50 -9.31 -15.96
C VAL A 27 -28.27 -8.61 -15.39
N LEU A 28 -27.28 -8.28 -16.22
CA LEU A 28 -26.05 -7.63 -15.74
C LEU A 28 -26.31 -6.20 -15.26
N ARG A 29 -27.16 -5.42 -15.93
CA ARG A 29 -27.59 -4.10 -15.44
C ARG A 29 -28.35 -4.21 -14.11
N TYR A 30 -29.16 -5.24 -13.93
CA TYR A 30 -29.83 -5.50 -12.66
C TYR A 30 -28.82 -5.82 -11.55
N CYS A 31 -27.83 -6.68 -11.81
CA CYS A 31 -26.76 -6.97 -10.85
C CYS A 31 -25.98 -5.70 -10.47
N MET A 32 -25.64 -4.86 -11.43
CA MET A 32 -24.99 -3.56 -11.18
C MET A 32 -25.89 -2.61 -10.39
N SER A 33 -27.20 -2.60 -10.68
CA SER A 33 -28.16 -1.80 -9.90
C SER A 33 -28.32 -2.31 -8.48
N ALA A 34 -28.17 -3.62 -8.23
CA ALA A 34 -28.23 -4.23 -6.91
C ALA A 34 -26.95 -4.02 -6.09
N ILE A 35 -25.79 -3.91 -6.76
CA ILE A 35 -24.52 -3.44 -6.18
C ILE A 35 -24.63 -1.94 -5.84
N ALA A 36 -25.24 -1.16 -6.73
CA ALA A 36 -25.36 0.29 -6.57
C ALA A 36 -26.51 0.76 -5.67
N ALA A 37 -27.40 -0.15 -5.24
CA ALA A 37 -28.56 0.20 -4.43
C ALA A 37 -28.15 0.62 -3.01
N GLU A 38 -28.71 1.72 -2.53
CA GLU A 38 -28.53 2.18 -1.14
C GLU A 38 -29.02 1.11 -0.15
N ARG A 39 -28.18 0.79 0.84
CA ARG A 39 -28.52 -0.18 1.89
C ARG A 39 -28.49 0.47 3.27
N PRO A 40 -29.54 0.28 4.09
CA PRO A 40 -29.60 0.84 5.44
C PRO A 40 -28.59 0.21 6.42
N TYR A 41 -27.99 -0.93 6.07
CA TYR A 41 -26.97 -1.62 6.89
C TYR A 41 -25.90 -2.24 6.00
N VAL A 42 -24.65 -1.81 6.18
CA VAL A 42 -23.47 -2.39 5.52
C VAL A 42 -22.75 -3.27 6.54
N THR A 43 -22.48 -4.52 6.17
CA THR A 43 -21.68 -5.45 6.99
C THR A 43 -20.39 -5.76 6.25
N PRO A 44 -19.32 -6.25 6.93
CA PRO A 44 -18.10 -6.70 6.25
C PRO A 44 -18.37 -7.75 5.15
N ALA A 45 -19.41 -8.58 5.31
CA ALA A 45 -19.83 -9.56 4.32
C ALA A 45 -20.49 -8.93 3.07
N THR A 46 -20.98 -7.70 3.16
CA THR A 46 -21.60 -6.97 2.04
C THR A 46 -20.57 -6.65 0.96
N ALA A 47 -19.40 -6.16 1.36
CA ALA A 47 -18.30 -5.87 0.42
C ALA A 47 -17.81 -7.15 -0.30
N GLN A 48 -17.77 -8.27 0.42
CA GLN A 48 -17.44 -9.59 -0.15
C GLN A 48 -18.48 -10.03 -1.19
N ALA A 49 -19.77 -9.91 -0.89
CA ALA A 49 -20.85 -10.29 -1.79
C ALA A 49 -20.92 -9.39 -3.04
N GLU A 50 -20.67 -8.09 -2.90
CA GLU A 50 -20.61 -7.14 -4.03
C GLU A 50 -19.42 -7.46 -4.95
N TRP A 51 -18.27 -7.82 -4.38
CA TRP A 51 -17.09 -8.23 -5.14
C TRP A 51 -17.30 -9.55 -5.88
N GLU A 52 -17.93 -10.54 -5.24
CA GLU A 52 -18.27 -11.82 -5.87
C GLU A 52 -19.26 -11.63 -7.03
N LEU A 53 -20.28 -10.80 -6.82
CA LEU A 53 -21.26 -10.47 -7.84
C LEU A 53 -20.63 -9.71 -9.01
N TRP A 54 -19.75 -8.72 -8.74
CA TRP A 54 -18.99 -8.02 -9.79
C TRP A 54 -18.08 -8.97 -10.58
N THR A 55 -17.37 -9.85 -9.88
CA THR A 55 -16.46 -10.82 -10.52
C THR A 55 -17.24 -11.72 -11.48
N TRP A 56 -18.40 -12.22 -11.05
CA TRP A 56 -19.29 -13.00 -11.90
C TRP A 56 -19.83 -12.19 -13.09
N VAL A 57 -20.31 -10.96 -12.87
CA VAL A 57 -20.76 -10.04 -13.93
C VAL A 57 -19.66 -9.82 -14.97
N ARG A 58 -18.42 -9.61 -14.51
CA ARG A 58 -17.26 -9.36 -15.37
C ARG A 58 -16.87 -10.57 -16.19
N GLU A 59 -16.78 -11.76 -15.58
CA GLU A 59 -16.46 -13.01 -16.28
C GLU A 59 -17.49 -13.31 -17.39
N LEU A 60 -18.77 -13.10 -17.09
CA LEU A 60 -19.86 -13.28 -18.05
C LEU A 60 -19.81 -12.24 -19.19
N ALA A 61 -19.47 -10.99 -18.87
CA ALA A 61 -19.37 -9.91 -19.84
C ALA A 61 -18.15 -10.04 -20.77
N LEU A 62 -17.05 -10.61 -20.30
CA LEU A 62 -15.84 -10.86 -21.10
C LEU A 62 -16.07 -11.91 -22.19
N ASP A 63 -16.86 -12.95 -21.91
CA ASP A 63 -17.12 -14.07 -22.83
C ASP A 63 -18.21 -13.75 -23.87
N ARG A 64 -19.22 -12.93 -23.50
CA ARG A 64 -20.48 -12.85 -24.27
C ARG A 64 -20.87 -11.48 -24.80
N LEU A 65 -20.20 -10.38 -24.41
CA LEU A 65 -20.72 -9.02 -24.64
C LEU A 65 -19.76 -8.05 -25.36
N THR A 66 -20.35 -7.00 -25.94
CA THR A 66 -19.63 -5.99 -26.74
C THR A 66 -18.68 -5.14 -25.89
N ARG A 67 -17.69 -4.52 -26.52
CA ARG A 67 -16.72 -3.62 -25.84
C ARG A 67 -17.38 -2.41 -25.20
N PHE A 68 -18.45 -1.90 -25.80
CA PHE A 68 -19.18 -0.72 -25.31
C PHE A 68 -19.94 -1.02 -24.02
N PHE A 69 -20.67 -2.15 -23.98
CA PHE A 69 -21.42 -2.56 -22.80
C PHE A 69 -20.50 -2.90 -21.61
N ARG A 70 -19.31 -3.47 -21.88
CA ARG A 70 -18.26 -3.66 -20.86
C ARG A 70 -17.80 -2.34 -20.23
N ALA A 71 -17.70 -1.27 -21.02
CA ALA A 71 -17.33 0.05 -20.51
C ALA A 71 -18.46 0.67 -19.65
N GLU A 72 -19.71 0.47 -20.03
CA GLU A 72 -20.90 0.90 -19.26
C GLU A 72 -20.95 0.22 -17.88
N LEU A 73 -20.82 -1.11 -17.83
CA LEU A 73 -20.81 -1.87 -16.57
C LEU A 73 -19.66 -1.44 -15.63
N ARG A 74 -18.50 -1.11 -16.21
CA ARG A 74 -17.34 -0.63 -15.47
C ARG A 74 -17.56 0.77 -14.88
N GLN A 75 -18.16 1.68 -15.64
CA GLN A 75 -18.51 3.01 -15.13
C GLN A 75 -19.48 2.90 -13.95
N LEU A 76 -20.48 2.02 -14.05
CA LEU A 76 -21.43 1.77 -12.95
C LEU A 76 -20.76 1.19 -11.70
N TRP A 77 -19.71 0.37 -11.87
CA TRP A 77 -18.91 -0.15 -10.76
C TRP A 77 -18.11 0.95 -10.06
N GLU A 78 -17.42 1.80 -10.83
CA GLU A 78 -16.67 2.94 -10.30
C GLU A 78 -17.57 3.91 -9.53
N GLU A 79 -18.73 4.28 -10.09
CA GLU A 79 -19.72 5.14 -9.45
C GLU A 79 -20.29 4.53 -8.16
N SER A 80 -20.44 3.20 -8.10
CA SER A 80 -20.90 2.50 -6.90
C SER A 80 -19.87 2.52 -5.77
N ARG A 81 -18.59 2.37 -6.11
CA ARG A 81 -17.49 2.46 -5.14
C ARG A 81 -17.36 3.87 -4.57
N GLU A 82 -17.38 4.89 -5.43
CA GLU A 82 -17.33 6.29 -5.00
C GLU A 82 -18.48 6.65 -4.03
N ARG A 83 -19.67 6.04 -4.19
CA ARG A 83 -20.83 6.26 -3.31
C ARG A 83 -20.70 5.54 -1.98
N THR A 84 -20.29 4.26 -2.00
CA THR A 84 -20.03 3.48 -0.78
C THR A 84 -18.99 4.18 0.09
N ASP A 85 -17.94 4.71 -0.54
CA ASP A 85 -16.91 5.48 0.14
C ASP A 85 -17.45 6.78 0.78
N ARG A 86 -18.48 7.41 0.20
CA ARG A 86 -19.14 8.62 0.76
C ARG A 86 -20.13 8.29 1.87
N GLU A 87 -20.79 7.14 1.83
CA GLU A 87 -21.77 6.72 2.85
C GLU A 87 -21.07 6.20 4.11
N GLN A 88 -19.96 5.47 3.97
CA GLN A 88 -19.13 5.04 5.10
C GLN A 88 -18.50 6.22 5.86
N ARG A 89 -18.18 7.33 5.16
CA ARG A 89 -17.76 8.61 5.79
C ARG A 89 -18.78 9.16 6.80
N ARG A 90 -20.06 8.76 6.75
CA ARG A 90 -21.13 9.25 7.63
C ARG A 90 -21.39 8.36 8.85
N THR A 91 -20.84 7.15 8.91
CA THR A 91 -21.30 6.11 9.87
C THR A 91 -20.23 5.63 10.85
N GLU A 92 -18.97 6.09 10.75
CA GLU A 92 -17.91 5.49 11.57
C GLU A 92 -17.72 6.13 12.95
N PRO A 93 -17.65 5.32 14.03
CA PRO A 93 -17.34 5.80 15.37
C PRO A 93 -15.86 6.16 15.47
N ALA A 94 -15.58 7.36 16.01
CA ALA A 94 -14.24 7.74 16.43
C ALA A 94 -13.75 6.77 17.52
N TYR A 95 -12.71 5.98 17.22
CA TYR A 95 -12.05 5.18 18.24
C TYR A 95 -11.33 6.12 19.22
N GLY A 96 -11.50 5.83 20.51
CA GLY A 96 -11.07 6.67 21.63
C GLY A 96 -9.56 6.82 21.80
N GLU A 97 -9.21 7.56 22.84
CA GLU A 97 -7.91 8.15 23.14
C GLU A 97 -6.71 7.18 23.05
N ARG A 98 -5.66 7.68 22.39
CA ARG A 98 -4.44 7.01 21.91
C ARG A 98 -3.50 6.56 23.05
N PRO A 99 -2.88 5.37 22.98
CA PRO A 99 -1.47 5.25 23.33
C PRO A 99 -0.68 6.02 22.27
N ARG A 100 0.28 6.88 22.63
CA ARG A 100 1.21 7.49 21.66
C ARG A 100 2.30 6.45 21.34
N PRO A 101 2.33 5.80 20.16
CA PRO A 101 3.53 5.12 19.72
C PRO A 101 4.41 6.22 19.12
N GLY A 102 5.17 6.91 19.97
CA GLY A 102 5.84 8.15 19.58
C GLY A 102 7.04 8.55 20.44
N GLU A 103 7.53 7.66 21.30
CA GLU A 103 8.73 7.89 22.11
C GLU A 103 9.79 6.80 21.92
N ARG A 104 9.57 5.87 20.98
CA ARG A 104 10.49 4.75 20.74
C ARG A 104 11.52 5.11 19.71
N THR A 105 12.76 4.70 19.98
CA THR A 105 13.84 4.75 19.01
C THR A 105 13.57 3.79 17.87
N SER A 106 14.07 4.14 16.70
CA SER A 106 14.01 3.30 15.50
C SER A 106 15.38 3.27 14.87
N VAL A 107 15.66 2.22 14.09
CA VAL A 107 16.92 2.16 13.35
C VAL A 107 16.71 2.82 12.00
N LEU A 108 17.57 3.77 11.65
CA LEU A 108 17.59 4.42 10.36
C LEU A 108 18.74 3.85 9.52
N LEU A 109 18.41 3.39 8.32
CA LEU A 109 19.35 3.02 7.27
C LEU A 109 19.14 3.98 6.09
N GLU A 110 20.12 4.81 5.80
CA GLU A 110 20.15 5.63 4.60
C GLU A 110 20.95 4.93 3.51
N LEU A 111 20.41 4.87 2.29
CA LEU A 111 21.10 4.38 1.09
C LEU A 111 20.98 5.39 -0.04
N GLU A 112 22.12 5.89 -0.50
CA GLU A 112 22.21 6.87 -1.58
C GLU A 112 22.97 6.26 -2.78
N PRO A 113 22.35 6.13 -3.95
CA PRO A 113 23.01 5.57 -5.12
C PRO A 113 24.07 6.53 -5.68
N ARG A 114 25.23 6.01 -6.09
CA ARG A 114 26.26 6.82 -6.76
C ARG A 114 25.94 6.93 -8.24
N GLY A 115 25.51 8.10 -8.68
CA GLY A 115 25.04 8.31 -10.06
C GLY A 115 26.04 7.97 -11.17
N TRP A 116 27.35 7.91 -10.88
CA TRP A 116 28.40 7.54 -11.84
C TRP A 116 28.87 6.08 -11.72
N GLU A 117 28.45 5.34 -10.69
CA GLU A 117 28.89 3.98 -10.41
C GLU A 117 27.68 3.09 -10.18
N ARG A 118 27.37 2.26 -11.18
CA ARG A 118 26.17 1.42 -11.17
C ARG A 118 26.17 0.46 -9.98
N ASP A 119 25.02 0.31 -9.34
CA ASP A 119 24.76 -0.60 -8.22
C ASP A 119 25.72 -0.37 -7.03
N SER A 120 26.23 0.86 -6.88
CA SER A 120 27.11 1.30 -5.80
C SER A 120 26.40 2.34 -4.94
N TYR A 121 26.50 2.18 -3.62
CA TYR A 121 25.76 2.97 -2.65
C TYR A 121 26.67 3.53 -1.56
N ASP A 122 26.44 4.79 -1.22
CA ASP A 122 26.86 5.35 0.06
C ASP A 122 25.77 5.03 1.09
N TRP A 123 26.17 4.65 2.29
CA TRP A 123 25.24 4.16 3.31
C TRP A 123 25.57 4.70 4.69
N ARG A 124 24.53 4.88 5.51
CA ARG A 124 24.64 5.27 6.92
C ARG A 124 23.63 4.51 7.77
N VAL A 125 24.05 4.12 8.95
CA VAL A 125 23.20 3.47 9.97
C VAL A 125 23.22 4.32 11.22
N GLY A 126 22.04 4.58 11.78
CA GLY A 126 21.89 5.33 13.01
C GLY A 126 20.67 4.91 13.83
N VAL A 127 20.61 5.41 15.06
CA VAL A 127 19.45 5.31 15.95
C VAL A 127 18.68 6.62 15.88
N ALA A 128 17.50 6.59 15.26
CA ALA A 128 16.62 7.73 15.13
C ALA A 128 15.68 7.84 16.35
N HIS A 129 15.72 9.00 16.98
CA HIS A 129 14.91 9.38 18.12
C HIS A 129 13.65 10.13 17.68
N PHE A 130 12.61 10.10 18.52
CA PHE A 130 11.35 10.80 18.24
C PHE A 130 11.50 12.32 18.20
N ASN A 131 12.57 12.89 18.74
CA ASN A 131 12.86 14.33 18.69
C ASN A 131 13.53 14.74 17.36
N GLY A 132 13.78 13.79 16.45
CA GLY A 132 14.46 14.03 15.18
C GLY A 132 16.00 13.93 15.25
N GLU A 133 16.58 13.66 16.42
CA GLU A 133 18.01 13.39 16.55
C GLU A 133 18.34 11.98 16.04
N VAL A 134 19.53 11.81 15.47
CA VAL A 134 20.03 10.51 14.99
C VAL A 134 21.43 10.29 15.53
N ASP A 135 21.60 9.24 16.34
CA ASP A 135 22.92 8.81 16.80
C ASP A 135 23.57 7.92 15.74
N ALA A 136 24.69 8.36 15.18
CA ALA A 136 25.41 7.61 14.15
C ALA A 136 26.05 6.34 14.73
N ILE A 137 25.84 5.20 14.05
CA ILE A 137 26.43 3.90 14.41
C ILE A 137 27.54 3.51 13.44
N GLY A 138 27.34 3.77 12.14
CA GLY A 138 28.36 3.50 11.14
C GLY A 138 27.96 4.00 9.76
N ASP A 139 28.97 4.21 8.92
CA ASP A 139 28.81 4.66 7.55
C ASP A 139 29.79 3.94 6.62
N GLY A 140 29.52 4.03 5.32
CA GLY A 140 30.40 3.56 4.27
C GLY A 140 30.09 4.23 2.95
N THR A 141 31.05 4.16 2.02
CA THR A 141 30.93 4.77 0.70
C THR A 141 31.28 3.77 -0.39
N GLY A 142 30.63 3.90 -1.54
CA GLY A 142 30.91 3.09 -2.73
C GLY A 142 30.76 1.58 -2.53
N THR A 143 29.86 1.14 -1.65
CA THR A 143 29.64 -0.30 -1.41
C THR A 143 28.70 -0.85 -2.46
N ARG A 144 29.07 -1.97 -3.09
CA ARG A 144 28.22 -2.60 -4.10
C ARG A 144 26.94 -3.17 -3.47
N LEU A 145 25.83 -3.16 -4.22
CA LEU A 145 24.53 -3.65 -3.78
C LEU A 145 24.58 -5.09 -3.24
N ASP A 146 25.33 -5.97 -3.91
CA ASP A 146 25.50 -7.37 -3.52
C ASP A 146 26.36 -7.57 -2.25
N GLU A 147 27.15 -6.56 -1.90
CA GLU A 147 28.03 -6.56 -0.72
C GLU A 147 27.39 -5.85 0.48
N LEU A 148 26.37 -4.99 0.25
CA LEU A 148 25.69 -4.21 1.30
C LEU A 148 25.24 -5.06 2.50
N PRO A 149 24.57 -6.22 2.35
CA PRO A 149 24.15 -7.02 3.52
C PRO A 149 25.30 -7.42 4.43
N VAL A 150 26.49 -7.71 3.86
CA VAL A 150 27.68 -8.09 4.62
C VAL A 150 28.26 -6.89 5.36
N HIS A 151 28.37 -5.74 4.70
CA HIS A 151 28.90 -4.51 5.31
C HIS A 151 27.96 -3.93 6.38
N LEU A 152 26.65 -4.04 6.18
CA LEU A 152 25.62 -3.54 7.09
C LEU A 152 25.38 -4.45 8.29
N ALA A 153 25.80 -5.72 8.25
CA ALA A 153 25.48 -6.70 9.30
C ALA A 153 25.92 -6.25 10.70
N GLY A 154 27.15 -5.74 10.84
CA GLY A 154 27.69 -5.25 12.11
C GLY A 154 26.97 -3.98 12.62
N PRO A 155 26.94 -2.89 11.84
CA PRO A 155 26.27 -1.65 12.23
C PRO A 155 24.78 -1.84 12.54
N LEU A 156 24.05 -2.62 11.73
CA LEU A 156 22.64 -2.90 11.99
C LEU A 156 22.44 -3.72 13.26
N ALA A 157 23.26 -4.75 13.50
CA ALA A 157 23.17 -5.53 14.74
C ALA A 157 23.38 -4.66 15.98
N GLU A 158 24.31 -3.70 15.93
CA GLU A 158 24.53 -2.76 17.01
C GLU A 158 23.37 -1.78 17.19
N ALA A 159 22.85 -1.20 16.11
CA ALA A 159 21.70 -0.31 16.17
C ALA A 159 20.45 -1.02 16.72
N PHE A 160 20.21 -2.26 16.29
CA PHE A 160 19.11 -3.10 16.79
C PHE A 160 19.28 -3.41 18.28
N ARG A 161 20.50 -3.73 18.74
CA ARG A 161 20.78 -3.96 20.17
C ARG A 161 20.45 -2.75 21.03
N GLN A 162 20.58 -1.53 20.51
CA GLN A 162 20.25 -0.30 21.23
C GLN A 162 18.76 0.04 21.23
N CYS A 163 17.99 -0.41 20.22
CA CYS A 163 16.58 -0.03 20.05
C CYS A 163 15.58 -1.14 20.43
N ASP A 164 15.96 -2.42 20.32
CA ASP A 164 15.04 -3.54 20.53
C ASP A 164 14.59 -3.59 21.99
N GLU A 165 13.27 -3.61 22.21
CA GLU A 165 12.64 -3.88 23.50
C GLU A 165 12.33 -5.39 23.63
N PRO A 166 12.17 -5.93 24.85
CA PRO A 166 11.73 -7.31 25.03
C PRO A 166 10.43 -7.59 24.26
N ASP A 167 10.44 -8.62 23.40
CA ASP A 167 9.33 -9.05 22.55
C ASP A 167 8.85 -8.05 21.47
N GLU A 168 9.50 -6.89 21.37
CA GLU A 168 9.10 -5.82 20.46
C GLU A 168 10.32 -5.33 19.65
N PRO A 169 10.61 -5.93 18.49
CA PRO A 169 11.74 -5.53 17.66
C PRO A 169 11.54 -4.13 17.10
N ALA A 170 12.60 -3.32 17.14
CA ALA A 170 12.58 -1.95 16.65
C ALA A 170 12.30 -1.91 15.14
N VAL A 171 11.54 -0.89 14.74
CA VAL A 171 11.27 -0.60 13.32
C VAL A 171 12.57 -0.19 12.63
N LEU A 172 12.86 -0.82 11.49
CA LEU A 172 13.88 -0.37 10.56
C LEU A 172 13.26 0.60 9.55
N GLN A 173 13.66 1.87 9.61
CA GLN A 173 13.38 2.88 8.60
C GLN A 173 14.47 2.84 7.54
N VAL A 174 14.11 2.52 6.30
CA VAL A 174 15.03 2.50 5.16
C VAL A 174 14.77 3.74 4.32
N ALA A 175 15.65 4.73 4.43
CA ALA A 175 15.60 5.95 3.65
C ALA A 175 16.35 5.75 2.32
N LEU A 176 15.63 5.86 1.21
CA LEU A 176 16.13 5.62 -0.14
C LEU A 176 15.93 6.87 -0.99
N ALA A 177 16.85 7.15 -1.90
CA ALA A 177 16.56 8.09 -2.99
C ALA A 177 15.40 7.56 -3.84
N GLN A 178 14.63 8.43 -4.50
CA GLN A 178 13.45 8.04 -5.28
C GLN A 178 13.80 6.98 -6.34
N ALA A 179 14.96 7.12 -7.00
CA ALA A 179 15.46 6.16 -7.98
C ALA A 179 15.80 4.78 -7.38
N ALA A 180 16.06 4.71 -6.08
CA ALA A 180 16.39 3.48 -5.36
C ALA A 180 15.20 2.91 -4.59
N LEU A 181 14.02 3.54 -4.61
CA LEU A 181 12.82 3.04 -3.93
C LEU A 181 12.43 1.64 -4.40
N GLY A 182 12.94 1.15 -5.53
CA GLY A 182 12.82 -0.22 -6.04
C GLY A 182 13.46 -1.32 -5.17
N LEU A 183 14.43 -0.98 -4.32
CA LEU A 183 15.21 -1.95 -3.52
C LEU A 183 14.33 -2.69 -2.49
N ASP A 184 14.53 -4.00 -2.39
CA ASP A 184 13.79 -4.91 -1.51
C ASP A 184 14.58 -5.24 -0.24
N VAL A 185 14.99 -4.19 0.49
CA VAL A 185 15.80 -4.30 1.73
C VAL A 185 15.16 -5.24 2.75
N GLU A 186 13.83 -5.31 2.81
CA GLU A 186 13.10 -6.25 3.65
C GLU A 186 13.40 -7.74 3.38
N ARG A 187 13.94 -8.09 2.21
CA ARG A 187 14.30 -9.46 1.81
C ARG A 187 15.76 -9.78 2.08
N TRP A 188 16.57 -8.80 2.48
CA TRP A 188 17.98 -9.02 2.78
C TRP A 188 18.17 -9.87 4.03
N SER A 189 19.13 -10.80 3.97
CA SER A 189 19.56 -11.61 5.10
C SER A 189 20.96 -11.19 5.51
N LEU A 190 21.15 -10.72 6.74
CA LEU A 190 22.44 -10.20 7.23
C LEU A 190 23.45 -11.29 7.60
N ALA A 191 23.00 -12.54 7.72
CA ALA A 191 23.85 -13.69 7.96
C ALA A 191 23.28 -14.93 7.25
N PRO A 192 24.12 -15.91 6.88
CA PRO A 192 23.65 -17.15 6.27
C PRO A 192 22.63 -17.87 7.16
N GLY A 193 21.44 -18.15 6.62
CA GLY A 193 20.36 -18.86 7.33
C GLY A 193 19.58 -18.01 8.33
N ALA A 194 19.92 -16.73 8.51
CA ALA A 194 19.10 -15.80 9.28
C ALA A 194 17.80 -15.47 8.54
N PRO A 195 16.71 -15.14 9.25
CA PRO A 195 15.51 -14.63 8.61
C PRO A 195 15.80 -13.31 7.86
N PRO A 196 15.11 -13.04 6.75
CA PRO A 196 15.14 -11.74 6.11
C PRO A 196 14.74 -10.61 7.06
N LEU A 197 15.25 -9.39 6.84
CA LEU A 197 14.99 -8.22 7.69
C LEU A 197 13.49 -8.01 7.96
N GLY A 198 12.64 -8.11 6.94
CA GLY A 198 11.19 -7.93 7.05
C GLY A 198 10.48 -9.03 7.82
N ALA A 199 11.06 -10.24 7.90
CA ALA A 199 10.55 -11.33 8.73
C ALA A 199 11.08 -11.24 10.17
N ALA A 200 12.23 -10.60 10.38
CA ALA A 200 12.83 -10.40 11.70
C ALA A 200 12.23 -9.19 12.44
N ARG A 201 11.83 -8.14 11.74
CA ARG A 201 11.32 -6.89 12.33
C ARG A 201 10.43 -6.10 11.36
N PRO A 202 9.66 -5.11 11.84
CA PRO A 202 8.99 -4.14 10.97
C PRO A 202 10.01 -3.35 10.14
N VAL A 203 9.73 -3.22 8.84
CA VAL A 203 10.55 -2.46 7.89
C VAL A 203 9.65 -1.52 7.12
N VAL A 204 10.00 -0.23 7.14
CA VAL A 204 9.33 0.82 6.37
C VAL A 204 10.31 1.52 5.45
N VAL A 205 9.82 1.97 4.30
CA VAL A 205 10.59 2.73 3.31
C VAL A 205 10.24 4.20 3.42
N ARG A 206 11.27 5.05 3.37
CA ARG A 206 11.16 6.51 3.30
C ARG A 206 11.90 7.02 2.07
N CYS A 207 11.51 8.19 1.58
CA CYS A 207 12.16 8.84 0.45
C CYS A 207 13.11 9.91 0.99
N LEU A 208 14.38 9.91 0.60
CA LEU A 208 15.38 10.93 0.99
C LEU A 208 15.10 12.28 0.32
N ASP A 209 14.54 12.22 -0.88
CA ASP A 209 14.25 13.31 -1.81
C ASP A 209 12.75 13.32 -2.19
N PRO A 210 11.81 13.38 -1.21
CA PRO A 210 10.40 13.37 -1.54
C PRO A 210 10.02 14.67 -2.25
N GLU A 211 9.18 14.54 -3.29
CA GLU A 211 8.49 15.69 -3.86
C GLU A 211 7.64 16.37 -2.76
N PRO A 212 7.77 17.68 -2.55
CA PRO A 212 7.01 18.38 -1.53
C PRO A 212 5.51 18.33 -1.87
N SER A 213 4.65 18.21 -0.86
CA SER A 213 3.21 18.37 -1.06
C SER A 213 2.88 19.81 -1.43
N ASP A 214 1.94 19.99 -2.35
CA ASP A 214 1.43 21.34 -2.67
C ASP A 214 0.57 21.91 -1.54
N ASP A 215 0.05 21.05 -0.66
CA ASP A 215 -0.73 21.44 0.52
C ASP A 215 -0.27 20.66 1.77
N PRO A 216 0.70 21.20 2.53
CA PRO A 216 1.18 20.59 3.77
C PRO A 216 0.12 20.48 4.86
N ALA A 217 -0.92 21.32 4.84
CA ALA A 217 -2.00 21.25 5.82
C ALA A 217 -2.96 20.09 5.51
N GLU A 218 -3.29 19.87 4.24
CA GLU A 218 -4.02 18.69 3.78
C GLU A 218 -3.23 17.40 4.08
N GLU A 219 -1.92 17.41 3.83
CA GLU A 219 -1.03 16.30 4.15
C GLU A 219 -1.06 15.95 5.65
N GLN A 220 -0.89 16.94 6.53
CA GLN A 220 -0.95 16.73 7.97
C GLN A 220 -2.34 16.24 8.42
N ALA A 221 -3.42 16.80 7.86
CA ALA A 221 -4.78 16.37 8.17
C ALA A 221 -5.03 14.91 7.76
N ARG A 222 -4.54 14.50 6.59
CA ARG A 222 -4.62 13.11 6.10
C ARG A 222 -3.82 12.17 7.00
N TRP A 223 -2.61 12.56 7.37
CA TRP A 223 -1.78 11.81 8.32
C TRP A 223 -2.49 11.57 9.64
N ASP A 224 -3.02 12.64 10.26
CA ASP A 224 -3.72 12.55 11.54
C ASP A 224 -4.99 11.71 11.45
N HIS A 225 -5.68 11.75 10.30
CA HIS A 225 -6.88 10.96 10.04
C HIS A 225 -6.58 9.46 9.94
N LEU A 226 -5.55 9.05 9.20
CA LEU A 226 -5.10 7.64 9.11
C LEU A 226 -4.68 7.05 10.46
N HIS A 227 -4.29 7.91 11.40
CA HIS A 227 -3.94 7.52 12.77
C HIS A 227 -5.12 7.52 13.75
N ALA A 228 -6.30 7.94 13.30
CA ALA A 228 -7.50 8.07 14.15
C ALA A 228 -8.66 7.19 13.67
N VAL A 229 -8.72 6.87 12.38
CA VAL A 229 -9.85 6.18 11.76
C VAL A 229 -9.39 4.86 11.12
N ALA A 230 -10.32 3.93 10.96
CA ALA A 230 -10.08 2.68 10.26
C ALA A 230 -9.67 2.97 8.80
N MET A 231 -8.53 2.43 8.38
CA MET A 231 -8.00 2.62 7.04
C MET A 231 -8.66 1.67 6.04
N ARG A 232 -8.66 2.08 4.77
CA ARG A 232 -9.03 1.24 3.62
C ARG A 232 -7.96 1.26 2.56
N ALA A 233 -7.73 0.13 1.90
CA ALA A 233 -6.80 0.07 0.78
C ALA A 233 -7.49 0.40 -0.55
N ARG A 234 -6.78 1.09 -1.45
CA ARG A 234 -7.24 1.35 -2.82
C ARG A 234 -6.11 1.17 -3.83
N ASP A 235 -6.32 0.33 -4.82
CA ASP A 235 -5.46 0.22 -6.00
C ASP A 235 -5.52 1.50 -6.84
N VAL A 236 -4.37 2.03 -7.28
CA VAL A 236 -4.27 3.33 -7.99
C VAL A 236 -3.56 3.27 -9.34
N ASP A 237 -3.01 2.12 -9.72
CA ASP A 237 -2.24 1.89 -10.96
C ASP A 237 -2.59 0.55 -11.64
N CYS A 238 -3.71 -0.04 -11.27
CA CYS A 238 -4.18 -1.31 -11.80
C CYS A 238 -5.63 -1.20 -12.23
N GLN A 239 -5.91 -1.48 -13.50
CA GLN A 239 -7.26 -1.47 -14.05
C GLN A 239 -7.64 -2.88 -14.47
N ASP A 240 -8.54 -3.52 -13.71
CA ASP A 240 -9.02 -4.89 -13.96
C ASP A 240 -7.89 -5.95 -14.08
N GLY A 241 -6.80 -5.76 -13.33
CA GLY A 241 -5.63 -6.64 -13.38
C GLY A 241 -4.65 -6.31 -14.50
N ALA A 242 -4.92 -5.28 -15.31
CA ALA A 242 -3.97 -4.74 -16.27
C ALA A 242 -3.21 -3.54 -15.66
N PRO A 243 -1.91 -3.39 -15.93
CA PRO A 243 -1.16 -2.20 -15.53
C PRO A 243 -1.77 -0.93 -16.14
N ALA A 244 -1.92 0.09 -15.32
CA ALA A 244 -2.33 1.44 -15.70
C ALA A 244 -1.36 2.47 -15.10
N ALA A 245 -1.36 3.69 -15.65
CA ALA A 245 -0.64 4.79 -15.00
C ALA A 245 -1.26 5.08 -13.63
N VAL A 246 -0.43 5.44 -12.63
CA VAL A 246 -0.92 5.93 -11.34
C VAL A 246 -1.90 7.08 -11.58
N GLU A 247 -3.05 7.06 -10.91
CA GLU A 247 -4.10 8.08 -11.02
C GLU A 247 -3.55 9.52 -10.96
N ARG A 248 -4.27 10.43 -11.63
CA ARG A 248 -3.91 11.86 -11.64
C ARG A 248 -4.13 12.47 -10.26
N GLU A 249 -3.39 13.54 -9.96
CA GLU A 249 -3.43 14.23 -8.66
C GLU A 249 -4.84 14.70 -8.27
N ASP A 250 -5.64 15.17 -9.22
CA ASP A 250 -7.02 15.59 -8.96
C ASP A 250 -7.92 14.45 -8.47
N ARG A 251 -7.70 13.24 -9.01
CA ARG A 251 -8.38 12.02 -8.57
C ARG A 251 -7.84 11.53 -7.23
N LEU A 252 -6.51 11.48 -7.08
CA LEU A 252 -5.85 11.10 -5.83
C LEU A 252 -6.31 11.97 -4.66
N ARG A 253 -6.41 13.28 -4.81
CA ARG A 253 -6.92 14.20 -3.76
C ARG A 253 -8.40 13.99 -3.44
N SER A 254 -9.20 13.54 -4.41
CA SER A 254 -10.63 13.26 -4.22
C SER A 254 -10.90 11.99 -3.39
N LEU A 255 -9.93 11.06 -3.33
CA LEU A 255 -10.02 9.87 -2.50
C LEU A 255 -10.09 10.23 -1.02
N ALA A 256 -10.65 9.32 -0.23
CA ALA A 256 -10.92 9.60 1.17
C ALA A 256 -9.63 9.69 2.01
N PRO A 257 -9.60 10.54 3.07
CA PRO A 257 -8.41 10.74 3.89
C PRO A 257 -7.88 9.46 4.57
N ASP A 258 -8.74 8.48 4.82
CA ASP A 258 -8.46 7.15 5.38
C ASP A 258 -7.96 6.13 4.33
N THR A 259 -7.77 6.55 3.08
CA THR A 259 -7.31 5.68 1.99
C THR A 259 -5.80 5.49 2.04
N VAL A 260 -5.37 4.22 2.05
CA VAL A 260 -3.99 3.78 1.81
C VAL A 260 -3.87 3.33 0.35
N PRO A 261 -3.17 4.09 -0.51
CA PRO A 261 -2.94 3.67 -1.90
C PRO A 261 -2.12 2.38 -1.98
N VAL A 262 -2.46 1.55 -2.94
CA VAL A 262 -1.74 0.33 -3.32
C VAL A 262 -1.26 0.49 -4.75
N VAL A 263 0.06 0.53 -4.94
CA VAL A 263 0.72 0.63 -6.24
C VAL A 263 1.21 -0.77 -6.61
N CYS A 264 0.57 -1.38 -7.60
CA CYS A 264 0.67 -2.79 -7.95
C CYS A 264 1.82 -3.09 -8.90
N HIS A 265 2.24 -2.12 -9.69
CA HIS A 265 3.25 -2.28 -10.74
C HIS A 265 4.50 -1.43 -10.51
N TYR A 266 4.72 -0.97 -9.27
CA TYR A 266 5.79 -0.04 -8.91
C TYR A 266 7.19 -0.54 -9.31
N ALA A 267 7.63 -1.71 -8.83
CA ALA A 267 9.01 -2.17 -9.13
C ALA A 267 9.11 -3.00 -10.43
N GLU A 268 8.01 -3.24 -11.15
CA GLU A 268 8.03 -3.96 -12.44
C GLU A 268 8.56 -3.09 -13.57
N ARG A 269 8.50 -1.76 -13.39
CA ARG A 269 8.96 -0.75 -14.34
C ARG A 269 9.54 0.44 -13.60
N PRO A 270 10.73 0.40 -12.99
CA PRO A 270 11.39 1.62 -12.52
C PRO A 270 11.87 2.43 -13.74
N ASP A 271 10.91 2.93 -14.49
CA ASP A 271 11.05 3.89 -15.57
C ASP A 271 10.57 5.25 -15.07
N ALA A 272 10.71 6.27 -15.92
CA ALA A 272 10.31 7.61 -15.58
C ALA A 272 8.80 7.72 -15.23
N GLU A 273 7.94 6.85 -15.77
CA GLU A 273 6.50 6.89 -15.53
C GLU A 273 6.14 6.45 -14.10
N THR A 274 6.80 5.40 -13.61
CA THR A 274 6.64 4.93 -12.23
C THR A 274 7.17 5.93 -11.21
N ALA A 275 8.35 6.52 -11.46
CA ALA A 275 8.91 7.55 -10.58
C ALA A 275 7.95 8.76 -10.50
N GLU A 276 7.45 9.21 -11.64
CA GLU A 276 6.48 10.31 -11.72
C GLU A 276 5.13 9.94 -11.08
N GLY A 277 4.68 8.69 -11.18
CA GLY A 277 3.51 8.18 -10.47
C GLY A 277 3.65 8.26 -8.95
N PHE A 278 4.82 7.92 -8.42
CA PHE A 278 5.11 8.09 -6.99
C PHE A 278 5.20 9.56 -6.59
N GLY A 279 5.78 10.40 -7.44
CA GLY A 279 5.77 11.86 -7.27
C GLY A 279 4.35 12.42 -7.14
N ARG A 280 3.40 11.95 -7.98
CA ARG A 280 1.98 12.33 -7.87
C ARG A 280 1.35 11.95 -6.53
N LEU A 281 1.69 10.78 -5.98
CA LEU A 281 1.21 10.34 -4.65
C LEU A 281 1.75 11.27 -3.56
N ALA A 282 3.05 11.55 -3.58
CA ALA A 282 3.70 12.45 -2.62
C ALA A 282 3.11 13.87 -2.68
N ARG A 283 2.97 14.46 -3.88
CA ARG A 283 2.37 15.79 -4.08
C ARG A 283 0.89 15.87 -3.67
N SER A 284 0.18 14.73 -3.74
CA SER A 284 -1.21 14.61 -3.28
C SER A 284 -1.34 14.34 -1.77
N GLY A 285 -0.24 14.40 -1.01
CA GLY A 285 -0.23 14.27 0.45
C GLY A 285 -0.26 12.83 0.96
N TYR A 286 -0.01 11.81 0.13
CA TYR A 286 0.03 10.42 0.57
C TYR A 286 1.40 10.06 1.16
N ARG A 287 1.42 9.86 2.48
CA ARG A 287 2.60 9.49 3.26
C ARG A 287 2.65 8.02 3.70
N VAL A 288 1.57 7.28 3.45
CA VAL A 288 1.48 5.83 3.71
C VAL A 288 0.98 5.15 2.43
N VAL A 289 1.80 4.30 1.84
CA VAL A 289 1.51 3.62 0.56
C VAL A 289 2.03 2.19 0.59
N LEU A 290 1.27 1.24 0.06
CA LEU A 290 1.74 -0.12 -0.18
C LEU A 290 2.26 -0.24 -1.61
N LEU A 291 3.51 -0.66 -1.77
CA LEU A 291 4.19 -0.80 -3.05
C LEU A 291 4.42 -2.28 -3.34
N ARG A 292 3.78 -2.83 -4.37
CA ARG A 292 4.05 -4.19 -4.85
C ARG A 292 5.34 -4.21 -5.66
N ARG A 293 6.17 -5.19 -5.35
CA ARG A 293 7.42 -5.49 -6.04
C ARG A 293 7.18 -6.46 -7.18
N ALA A 294 7.98 -6.33 -8.24
CA ALA A 294 8.03 -7.29 -9.33
C ALA A 294 8.45 -8.67 -8.83
N PRO A 295 7.92 -9.76 -9.42
CA PRO A 295 8.52 -11.07 -9.21
C PRO A 295 9.93 -11.11 -9.82
N GLU A 296 10.95 -11.44 -9.01
CA GLU A 296 12.27 -11.83 -9.54
C GLU A 296 12.20 -13.18 -10.29
N SER A 297 11.35 -14.07 -9.80
CA SER A 297 11.05 -15.38 -10.39
C SER A 297 9.76 -15.99 -9.79
N GLY A 298 9.13 -16.91 -10.51
CA GLY A 298 7.92 -17.62 -10.08
C GLY A 298 6.64 -17.18 -10.80
N PRO A 299 5.51 -17.86 -10.55
CA PRO A 299 4.25 -17.53 -11.19
C PRO A 299 3.78 -16.12 -10.80
N GLU A 300 3.23 -15.42 -11.77
CA GLU A 300 2.61 -14.12 -11.55
C GLU A 300 1.38 -14.29 -10.65
N THR A 301 1.39 -13.64 -9.48
CA THR A 301 0.21 -13.58 -8.62
C THR A 301 -0.79 -12.63 -9.26
N LEU A 302 -2.04 -13.09 -9.45
CA LEU A 302 -3.13 -12.27 -9.96
C LEU A 302 -3.30 -11.01 -9.10
N CYS A 303 -3.32 -9.83 -9.73
CA CYS A 303 -3.48 -8.56 -9.02
C CYS A 303 -4.70 -8.56 -8.09
N ALA A 304 -5.80 -9.19 -8.50
CA ALA A 304 -7.01 -9.32 -7.68
C ALA A 304 -6.76 -9.98 -6.30
N ASP A 305 -5.91 -11.00 -6.23
CA ASP A 305 -5.57 -11.65 -4.97
C ASP A 305 -4.71 -10.75 -4.09
N VAL A 306 -3.75 -10.04 -4.70
CA VAL A 306 -2.90 -9.09 -3.97
C VAL A 306 -3.73 -7.93 -3.43
N HIS A 307 -4.64 -7.36 -4.24
CA HIS A 307 -5.51 -6.26 -3.82
C HIS A 307 -6.39 -6.69 -2.65
N ARG A 308 -6.98 -7.89 -2.72
CA ARG A 308 -7.82 -8.42 -1.63
C ARG A 308 -7.01 -8.56 -0.35
N ARG A 309 -5.81 -9.15 -0.42
CA ARG A 309 -4.99 -9.38 0.77
C ARG A 309 -4.42 -8.08 1.34
N ALA A 310 -4.07 -7.11 0.49
CA ALA A 310 -3.69 -5.77 0.90
C ALA A 310 -4.85 -5.06 1.61
N ALA A 311 -6.07 -5.12 1.07
CA ALA A 311 -7.26 -4.56 1.70
C ALA A 311 -7.55 -5.19 3.07
N LEU A 312 -7.44 -6.52 3.19
CA LEU A 312 -7.58 -7.21 4.47
C LEU A 312 -6.51 -6.77 5.48
N ALA A 313 -5.24 -6.73 5.07
CA ALA A 313 -4.16 -6.32 5.96
C ALA A 313 -4.31 -4.87 6.46
N VAL A 314 -4.71 -3.95 5.58
CA VAL A 314 -4.96 -2.54 5.94
C VAL A 314 -6.16 -2.43 6.90
N ALA A 315 -7.26 -3.13 6.61
CA ALA A 315 -8.44 -3.13 7.48
C ALA A 315 -8.15 -3.76 8.85
N GLU A 316 -7.37 -4.85 8.90
CA GLU A 316 -6.97 -5.51 10.15
C GLU A 316 -6.00 -4.68 10.98
N ALA A 317 -5.08 -3.94 10.33
CA ALA A 317 -4.22 -2.98 11.02
C ALA A 317 -5.03 -1.86 11.69
N ARG A 318 -6.20 -1.53 11.13
CA ARG A 318 -7.10 -0.44 11.55
C ARG A 318 -6.48 0.94 11.34
N THR A 319 -5.38 1.26 11.99
CA THR A 319 -4.73 2.58 11.89
C THR A 319 -3.31 2.48 11.34
N ALA A 320 -2.80 3.60 10.82
CA ALA A 320 -1.47 3.66 10.23
C ALA A 320 -0.35 3.23 11.21
N SER A 321 -0.51 3.53 12.51
CA SER A 321 0.46 3.15 13.54
C SER A 321 0.65 1.64 13.71
N HIS A 322 -0.36 0.82 13.37
CA HIS A 322 -0.28 -0.64 13.49
C HIS A 322 0.13 -1.33 12.19
N LEU A 323 0.12 -0.60 11.06
CA LEU A 323 0.39 -1.18 9.74
C LEU A 323 1.81 -1.77 9.62
N PRO A 324 2.90 -1.12 10.12
CA PRO A 324 4.24 -1.73 10.08
C PRO A 324 4.30 -3.07 10.81
N GLY A 325 3.67 -3.16 11.99
CA GLY A 325 3.57 -4.41 12.76
C GLY A 325 2.78 -5.47 12.02
N ARG A 326 1.65 -5.10 11.40
CA ARG A 326 0.83 -6.05 10.63
C ARG A 326 1.58 -6.62 9.42
N ILE A 327 2.31 -5.80 8.69
CA ILE A 327 3.14 -6.26 7.56
C ILE A 327 4.28 -7.17 8.04
N HIS A 328 4.91 -6.85 9.17
CA HIS A 328 5.92 -7.71 9.80
C HIS A 328 5.36 -9.09 10.15
N GLU A 329 4.19 -9.18 10.80
CA GLU A 329 3.55 -10.46 11.14
C GLU A 329 3.30 -11.34 9.91
N LEU A 330 2.88 -10.74 8.80
CA LEU A 330 2.65 -11.44 7.55
C LEU A 330 3.97 -11.97 6.96
N ARG A 331 5.03 -11.15 6.93
CA ARG A 331 6.36 -11.57 6.46
C ARG A 331 6.98 -12.65 7.35
N LYS A 332 6.83 -12.55 8.67
CA LYS A 332 7.18 -13.64 9.61
C LYS A 332 6.42 -14.91 9.26
N GLY A 333 5.14 -14.81 8.91
CA GLY A 333 4.36 -15.94 8.41
C GLY A 333 4.95 -16.57 7.15
N VAL A 334 5.48 -15.78 6.21
CA VAL A 334 6.14 -16.32 5.00
C VAL A 334 7.35 -17.16 5.39
N TRP A 335 8.19 -16.63 6.29
CA TRP A 335 9.35 -17.34 6.82
C TRP A 335 8.95 -18.63 7.56
N ASP A 336 7.86 -18.59 8.32
CA ASP A 336 7.26 -19.75 8.99
C ASP A 336 6.53 -20.71 8.03
N LYS A 337 6.58 -20.47 6.71
CA LYS A 337 5.94 -21.26 5.65
C LYS A 337 4.41 -21.31 5.71
N ARG A 338 3.79 -20.25 6.22
CA ARG A 338 2.34 -20.06 6.17
C ARG A 338 1.91 -19.63 4.77
N THR A 339 1.13 -20.48 4.12
CA THR A 339 0.78 -20.32 2.70
C THR A 339 -0.06 -19.08 2.41
N GLU A 340 -0.83 -18.60 3.37
CA GLU A 340 -1.73 -17.45 3.23
C GLU A 340 -1.00 -16.10 3.27
N THR A 341 0.25 -16.06 3.72
CA THR A 341 0.99 -14.80 3.85
C THR A 341 1.93 -14.53 2.67
N TYR A 342 2.07 -15.45 1.72
CA TYR A 342 3.05 -15.41 0.61
C TYR A 342 3.15 -14.05 -0.13
N TRP A 343 2.04 -13.34 -0.27
CA TRP A 343 1.97 -12.07 -0.98
C TRP A 343 2.75 -10.94 -0.29
N SER A 344 2.93 -10.99 1.04
CA SER A 344 3.57 -9.92 1.82
C SER A 344 5.10 -9.88 1.63
N ASP A 345 5.69 -10.95 1.09
CA ASP A 345 7.11 -10.97 0.70
C ASP A 345 7.42 -9.98 -0.42
N ARG A 346 6.39 -9.57 -1.19
CA ARG A 346 6.53 -8.70 -2.36
C ARG A 346 5.89 -7.34 -2.17
N VAL A 347 5.73 -6.89 -0.94
CA VAL A 347 5.16 -5.57 -0.65
C VAL A 347 6.13 -4.80 0.21
N ALA A 348 6.49 -3.60 -0.23
CA ALA A 348 7.15 -2.59 0.59
C ALA A 348 6.08 -1.64 1.16
N LEU A 349 6.31 -1.16 2.38
CA LEU A 349 5.46 -0.18 3.04
C LEU A 349 6.19 1.16 3.03
N TYR A 350 5.77 2.07 2.16
CA TYR A 350 6.19 3.46 2.25
C TYR A 350 5.46 4.12 3.42
N TYR A 351 6.22 4.72 4.33
CA TYR A 351 5.72 5.32 5.56
C TYR A 351 6.61 6.50 5.95
N ASP A 352 6.17 7.71 5.64
CA ASP A 352 6.97 8.92 5.83
C ASP A 352 6.26 9.89 6.78
N ASP A 353 6.62 9.88 8.06
CA ASP A 353 5.98 10.74 9.06
C ASP A 353 6.37 12.21 8.84
N PRO A 354 5.41 13.08 8.47
CA PRO A 354 5.70 14.48 8.18
C PRO A 354 6.15 15.28 9.41
N ARG A 355 5.93 14.76 10.62
CA ARG A 355 6.35 15.38 11.88
C ARG A 355 7.81 15.08 12.23
N HIS A 356 8.40 14.08 11.57
CA HIS A 356 9.76 13.60 11.83
C HIS A 356 10.53 13.51 10.49
N PRO A 357 10.82 14.66 9.85
CA PRO A 357 11.52 14.67 8.56
C PRO A 357 12.90 14.00 8.70
N LEU A 358 13.35 13.36 7.62
CA LEU A 358 14.69 12.80 7.57
C LEU A 358 15.76 13.89 7.75
N PRO A 359 16.92 13.56 8.32
CA PRO A 359 18.05 14.48 8.33
C PRO A 359 18.36 14.87 6.87
N GLY A 360 18.40 16.17 6.58
CA GLY A 360 18.72 16.64 5.24
C GLY A 360 20.10 16.16 4.76
N PRO A 361 20.36 16.15 3.44
CA PRO A 361 21.63 15.70 2.88
C PRO A 361 22.81 16.43 3.53
N GLY A 362 23.69 15.67 4.20
CA GLY A 362 24.90 16.22 4.83
C GLY A 362 24.73 16.75 6.26
N LEU A 363 23.58 16.59 6.93
CA LEU A 363 23.42 17.04 8.33
C LEU A 363 24.06 16.12 9.39
N LEU A 364 24.55 14.94 9.00
CA LEU A 364 25.39 14.08 9.87
C LEU A 364 26.89 14.42 9.78
N LEU A 365 27.26 15.60 9.26
CA LEU A 365 28.65 16.08 9.18
C LEU A 365 29.24 16.59 10.51
N ASN A 366 28.55 16.45 11.64
CA ASN A 366 29.09 16.89 12.93
C ASN A 366 29.06 15.75 13.96
N ALA A 367 30.13 14.96 13.95
CA ALA A 367 30.69 14.42 15.19
C ALA A 367 32.12 14.99 15.34
N PRO A 368 32.52 15.44 16.54
CA PRO A 368 33.79 16.15 16.78
C PRO A 368 35.05 15.30 16.56
#